data_AF-A0A3B8P6B7-F1
#
_entry.id   AF-A0A3B8P6B7-F1
#
_cell.length_a   1.000
_cell.length_b   1.000
_cell.length_c   1.000
_cell.angle_alpha   90.00
_cell.angle_beta   90.00
_cell.angle_gamma   90.00
#
_symmetry.space_group_name_H-M   'P 1'
#
loop_
_entity.id
_entity.type
_entity.pdbx_description
1 polymer ?
#
loop_
_entity_poly.entity_id
_entity_poly.type
_entity_poly.pdbx_seq_one_letter_code
_entity_poly.pdbx_strand_id
1 'polypeptide(L)' 'MATLHTQLNPRSPEFAGNHATMLEHVQAQRSLLAQIAQGGGANAQQRHTARGKLLPRE' A
#
# COMPACT_ATOMS: atom_id res chain seq x y z
N MET A 1 -22.61 -28.17 -3.08
CA MET A 1 -21.50 -27.34 -2.58
C MET A 1 -21.92 -26.70 -1.28
N ALA A 2 -21.01 -26.59 -0.31
CA ALA A 2 -21.29 -25.92 0.96
C ALA A 2 -21.09 -24.41 0.79
N THR A 3 -22.16 -23.63 0.94
CA THR A 3 -22.12 -22.16 0.95
C THR A 3 -21.90 -21.68 2.37
N LEU A 4 -20.97 -20.73 2.57
CA LEU A 4 -20.78 -20.06 3.85
C LEU A 4 -21.67 -18.82 3.91
N HIS A 5 -22.55 -18.77 4.91
CA HIS A 5 -23.39 -17.61 5.18
C HIS A 5 -22.67 -16.70 6.18
N THR A 6 -22.31 -15.49 5.73
CA THR A 6 -21.71 -14.48 6.61
C THR A 6 -22.71 -14.02 7.66
N GLN A 7 -22.23 -13.85 8.89
CA GLN A 7 -22.99 -13.22 9.99
C GLN A 7 -22.55 -11.76 10.22
N LEU A 8 -21.61 -11.26 9.42
CA LEU A 8 -21.16 -9.87 9.51
C LEU A 8 -22.20 -8.94 8.89
N ASN A 9 -22.46 -7.83 9.59
CA ASN A 9 -23.20 -6.70 9.04
C ASN A 9 -22.20 -5.58 8.67
N PRO A 10 -21.92 -5.34 7.37
CA PRO A 10 -20.98 -4.31 6.94
C PRO A 10 -21.40 -2.88 7.30
N ARG A 11 -22.66 -2.67 7.71
CA ARG A 11 -23.19 -1.36 8.12
C ARG A 11 -23.19 -1.17 9.64
N SER A 12 -22.71 -2.15 10.42
CA SER A 12 -22.66 -2.00 11.87
C SER A 12 -21.58 -1.00 12.28
N PRO A 13 -21.78 -0.25 13.39
CA PRO A 13 -20.74 0.62 13.93
C PRO A 13 -19.44 -0.12 14.28
N GLU A 14 -19.54 -1.36 14.76
CA GLU A 14 -18.40 -2.22 15.06
C GLU A 14 -17.58 -2.54 13.81
N PHE A 15 -18.25 -2.93 12.71
CA PHE A 15 -17.57 -3.19 11.45
C PHE A 15 -16.89 -1.92 10.92
N ALA A 16 -17.57 -0.77 11.01
CA ALA A 16 -16.99 0.50 10.61
C ALA A 16 -15.73 0.87 11.42
N GLY A 17 -15.74 0.63 12.74
CA GLY A 17 -14.58 0.81 13.61
C GLY A 17 -13.42 -0.11 13.24
N ASN A 18 -13.68 -1.41 13.10
CA ASN A 18 -12.66 -2.38 12.70
C ASN A 18 -12.07 -2.08 11.32
N HIS A 19 -12.92 -1.68 10.37
CA HIS A 19 -12.52 -1.28 9.03
C HIS A 19 -11.63 -0.03 9.05
N ALA A 20 -11.98 0.99 9.85
CA ALA A 20 -11.19 2.21 9.97
C ALA A 20 -9.78 1.93 10.50
N THR A 21 -9.65 1.15 11.58
CA THR A 21 -8.36 0.75 12.15
C THR A 21 -7.51 -0.03 11.15
N MET A 22 -8.12 -0.99 10.44
CA MET A 22 -7.39 -1.75 9.42
C MET A 22 -6.94 -0.87 8.25
N LEU A 23 -7.78 0.07 7.81
CA LEU A 23 -7.43 1.01 6.75
C LEU A 23 -6.25 1.90 7.12
N GLU A 24 -6.14 2.34 8.37
CA GLU A 24 -4.99 3.12 8.85
C GLU A 24 -3.68 2.34 8.64
N HIS A 25 -3.65 1.05 9.04
CA HIS A 25 -2.48 0.20 8.83
C HIS A 25 -2.14 0.00 7.35
N VAL A 26 -3.16 -0.24 6.51
CA VAL A 26 -2.98 -0.40 5.07
C VAL A 26 -2.43 0.90 4.43
N GLN A 27 -2.91 2.05 4.86
CA GLN A 27 -2.43 3.35 4.38
C GLN A 27 -0.98 3.58 4.80
N ALA A 28 -0.62 3.32 6.06
CA ALA A 28 0.75 3.42 6.54
C ALA A 28 1.69 2.50 5.76
N GLN A 29 1.28 1.25 5.51
CA GLN A 29 2.05 0.31 4.70
C GLN A 29 2.26 0.81 3.27
N ARG A 30 1.20 1.30 2.61
CA ARG A 30 1.28 1.82 1.24
C ARG A 30 2.21 3.02 1.15
N SER A 31 2.15 3.93 2.11
CA SER A 31 3.04 5.09 2.19
C SER A 31 4.50 4.66 2.36
N LEU A 32 4.77 3.70 3.25
CA LEU A 32 6.12 3.17 3.43
C LEU A 32 6.65 2.48 2.17
N LEU A 33 5.83 1.68 1.50
CA LEU A 33 6.20 1.04 0.24
C LEU A 33 6.50 2.08 -0.86
N ALA A 34 5.70 3.14 -0.95
CA ALA A 34 5.95 4.24 -1.89
C ALA A 34 7.27 4.96 -1.60
N GLN A 35 7.61 5.15 -0.33
CA GLN A 35 8.90 5.72 0.08
C GLN A 35 10.06 4.80 -0.28
N ILE A 36 9.94 3.50 0.02
CA ILE A 36 10.97 2.50 -0.31
C ILE A 36 11.16 2.37 -1.83
N ALA A 37 10.08 2.47 -2.60
CA ALA A 37 10.13 2.44 -4.06
C ALA A 37 10.99 3.57 -4.65
N GLN A 38 11.20 4.66 -3.92
CA GLN A 38 12.11 5.73 -4.35
C GLN A 38 13.59 5.31 -4.35
N GLY A 39 13.95 4.15 -3.80
CA GLY A 39 15.33 3.67 -3.73
C GLY A 39 16.24 4.68 -3.03
N GLY A 40 17.29 5.15 -3.73
CA GLY A 40 18.20 6.17 -3.20
C GLY A 40 17.64 7.61 -3.20
N GLY A 41 16.34 7.78 -3.45
CA GLY A 41 15.68 9.08 -3.59
C GLY A 41 15.87 9.73 -4.96
N ALA A 42 15.17 10.84 -5.19
CA ALA A 42 15.09 11.51 -6.49
C ALA A 42 16.47 11.84 -7.08
N ASN A 43 17.40 12.36 -6.27
CA ASN A 43 18.75 12.71 -6.73
C ASN A 43 19.54 11.49 -7.22
N ALA A 44 19.39 10.33 -6.57
CA ALA A 44 20.07 9.11 -6.99
C ALA A 44 19.46 8.54 -8.27
N GLN A 45 18.12 8.57 -8.38
CA GLN A 45 17.41 8.17 -9.59
C GLN A 45 17.84 9.02 -10.79
N GLN A 46 17.84 10.36 -10.65
CA GLN A 46 18.27 11.29 -11.69
C GLN A 46 19.71 11.04 -12.14
N ARG A 47 20.64 10.79 -11.21
CA ARG A 47 22.03 10.44 -11.57
C ARG A 47 22.14 9.13 -12.35
N HIS A 48 21.29 8.15 -12.03
CA HIS A 48 21.29 6.85 -12.70
C HIS A 48 20.67 6.95 -14.10
N THR A 49 19.55 7.65 -14.25
CA THR A 49 18.88 7.86 -15.55
C THR A 49 19.67 8.80 -16.45
N ALA A 50 20.34 9.82 -15.91
CA ALA A 50 21.25 10.68 -16.68
C ALA A 50 22.42 9.91 -17.32
N ARG A 51 22.74 8.71 -16.83
CA ARG A 51 23.72 7.79 -17.44
C ARG A 51 23.11 6.88 -18.52
N GLY A 52 21.87 7.14 -18.93
CA GLY A 52 21.15 6.34 -19.94
C GLY A 52 20.68 4.98 -19.44
N LYS A 53 20.59 4.77 -18.12
CA LYS A 53 20.22 3.50 -17.50
C LYS A 53 18.78 3.54 -16.99
N LEU A 54 18.04 2.44 -17.15
CA LEU A 54 16.72 2.25 -16.54
C LEU A 54 16.85 2.07 -15.03
N LEU A 55 15.87 2.59 -14.26
CA LEU A 55 15.77 2.30 -12.83
C LEU A 55 15.45 0.82 -12.61
N PRO A 56 15.72 0.25 -11.42
CA PRO A 56 15.52 -1.18 -11.16
C PRO A 56 14.07 -1.69 -11.27
N ARG A 57 13.08 -0.78 -11.34
CA ARG A 57 11.64 -1.10 -11.37
C ARG A 57 10.91 -0.38 -12.51
N GLU A 58 11.65 0.19 -13.45
CA GLU A 58 11.16 0.77 -14.73
C GLU A 58 11.60 -0.13 -15.88
#